data_AF-A0A6J0GQA1-F1
#
_entry.id   AF-A0A6J0GQA1-F1
#
_cell.length_a   1.000
_cell.length_b   1.000
_cell.length_c   1.000
_cell.angle_alpha   90.00
_cell.angle_beta   90.00
_cell.angle_gamma   90.00
#
_symmetry.space_group_name_H-M   'P 1'
#
loop_
_entity.id
_entity.type
_entity.pdbx_description
1 polymer ?
#
loop_
_entity_poly.entity_id
_entity_poly.type
_entity_poly.pdbx_seq_one_letter_code
_entity_poly.pdbx_strand_id
1 'polypeptide(L)'
;AGVGSLSQVSKEEGSALAREFNCPFFETSAAFRYYIDDVFHALVREIRRKEREAVMAMEKRSKPKSSVWKRLKSPFRRKKDSVT
;
A
#
# COMPACT_ATOMS: atom_id res chain seq x y z
N ALA A 1 10.80 -28.24 23.64
CA ALA A 1 10.60 -28.81 22.30
C ALA A 1 10.18 -27.68 21.37
N GLY A 2 10.95 -27.39 20.33
CA GLY A 2 10.61 -26.34 19.37
C GLY A 2 9.37 -26.74 18.57
N VAL A 3 8.51 -25.77 18.28
CA VAL A 3 7.26 -25.92 17.51
C VAL A 3 7.51 -26.44 16.07
N GLY A 4 8.76 -26.64 15.64
CA GLY A 4 9.11 -27.05 14.28
C GLY A 4 9.12 -28.56 13.98
N SER A 5 9.01 -29.45 14.98
CA SER A 5 9.24 -30.89 14.74
C SER A 5 8.00 -31.70 14.32
N LEU A 6 6.79 -31.14 14.44
CA LEU A 6 5.51 -31.83 14.16
C LEU A 6 4.74 -31.23 12.99
N SER A 7 5.22 -30.13 12.41
CA SER A 7 4.56 -29.47 11.29
C SER A 7 4.79 -30.29 10.01
N GLN A 8 3.71 -30.61 9.30
CA GLN A 8 3.79 -31.27 7.99
C GLN A 8 4.33 -30.37 6.88
N VAL A 9 4.36 -29.06 7.13
CA VAL A 9 4.78 -28.03 6.18
C VAL A 9 5.98 -27.29 6.77
N SER A 10 7.00 -27.05 5.94
CA SER A 10 8.16 -26.26 6.36
C SER A 10 7.86 -24.76 6.36
N LYS A 11 8.59 -24.02 7.19
CA LYS A 11 8.45 -22.56 7.24
C LYS A 11 8.81 -21.92 5.89
N GLU A 12 9.81 -22.48 5.22
CA GLU A 12 10.32 -22.03 3.92
C GLU A 12 9.26 -22.17 2.84
N GLU A 13 8.54 -23.30 2.82
CA GLU A 13 7.43 -23.55 1.90
C GLU A 13 6.28 -22.58 2.11
N GLY A 14 5.82 -22.42 3.36
CA GLY A 14 4.76 -21.45 3.69
C GLY A 14 5.16 -20.02 3.34
N SER A 15 6.42 -19.64 3.61
CA SER A 15 6.94 -18.32 3.26
C SER A 15 7.09 -18.13 1.75
N ALA A 16 7.48 -19.15 0.99
CA ALA A 16 7.59 -19.08 -0.46
C ALA A 16 6.21 -18.83 -1.10
N LEU A 17 5.19 -19.60 -0.71
CA LEU A 17 3.83 -19.45 -1.23
C LEU A 17 3.25 -18.06 -0.94
N ALA A 18 3.48 -17.52 0.26
CA ALA A 18 3.01 -16.19 0.61
C ALA A 18 3.63 -15.08 -0.25
N ARG A 19 4.90 -15.24 -0.69
CA ARG A 19 5.54 -14.31 -1.64
C ARG A 19 4.86 -14.35 -3.00
N GLU A 20 4.43 -15.52 -3.47
CA GLU A 20 3.70 -15.64 -4.74
C GLU A 20 2.34 -14.94 -4.68
N PHE A 21 1.63 -15.03 -3.56
CA PHE A 21 0.40 -14.28 -3.32
C PHE A 21 0.62 -12.82 -2.91
N ASN A 22 1.87 -12.39 -2.82
CA ASN A 22 2.26 -11.05 -2.44
C ASN A 22 1.63 -10.62 -1.09
N CYS A 23 1.60 -11.55 -0.14
CA CYS A 23 1.03 -11.36 1.20
C CYS A 23 2.05 -11.71 2.31
N PRO A 24 1.88 -11.14 3.52
CA PRO A 24 2.71 -11.50 4.67
C PRO A 24 2.44 -12.93 5.16
N PHE A 25 3.47 -13.58 5.73
CA PHE A 25 3.38 -14.92 6.34
C PHE A 25 3.76 -14.86 7.83
N PHE A 26 3.02 -15.59 8.66
CA PHE A 26 3.25 -15.67 10.10
C PHE A 26 2.97 -17.09 10.62
N GLU A 27 3.87 -17.65 11.42
CA GLU A 27 3.59 -18.83 12.22
C GLU A 27 3.04 -18.38 13.58
N THR A 28 1.88 -18.88 13.98
CA THR A 28 1.22 -18.48 15.22
C THR A 28 0.85 -19.69 16.07
N SER A 29 0.68 -19.47 17.36
CA SER A 29 0.06 -20.45 18.24
C SER A 29 -0.96 -19.77 19.13
N ALA A 30 -2.25 -20.09 18.95
CA ALA A 30 -3.31 -19.56 19.79
C ALA A 30 -3.17 -20.03 21.24
N ALA A 31 -2.78 -21.29 21.46
CA ALA A 31 -2.61 -21.87 22.79
C ALA A 31 -1.53 -21.16 23.62
N PHE A 32 -0.44 -20.73 22.98
CA PHE A 32 0.65 -19.99 23.62
C PHE A 32 0.59 -18.48 23.38
N ARG A 33 -0.48 -18.00 22.74
CA ARG A 33 -0.64 -16.60 22.29
C ARG A 33 0.57 -16.06 21.50
N TYR A 34 1.24 -16.93 20.75
CA TYR A 34 2.44 -16.60 19.99
C TYR A 34 2.07 -15.90 18.68
N TYR A 35 2.65 -14.70 18.46
CA TYR A 35 2.43 -13.83 17.29
C TYR A 35 0.98 -13.40 17.00
N ILE A 36 0.05 -13.64 17.93
CA ILE A 36 -1.36 -13.30 17.74
C ILE A 36 -1.53 -11.80 17.51
N ASP A 37 -1.03 -10.97 18.42
CA ASP A 37 -1.22 -9.52 18.34
C ASP A 37 -0.52 -8.93 17.09
N ASP A 38 0.66 -9.44 16.73
CA ASP A 38 1.40 -9.01 15.55
C ASP A 38 0.64 -9.29 14.24
N VAL A 39 0.01 -10.46 14.12
CA VAL A 39 -0.79 -10.83 12.95
C VAL A 39 -1.99 -9.90 12.79
N PHE A 40 -2.72 -9.65 13.87
CA PHE A 40 -3.87 -8.75 13.81
C PHE A 40 -3.46 -7.31 13.51
N HIS A 41 -2.39 -6.82 14.13
CA HIS A 41 -1.88 -5.48 13.82
C HIS A 41 -1.37 -5.37 12.38
N ALA A 42 -0.68 -6.39 11.85
CA ALA A 42 -0.22 -6.41 10.47
C ALA A 42 -1.40 -6.39 9.48
N LEU A 43 -2.43 -7.19 9.73
CA LEU A 43 -3.63 -7.22 8.91
C LEU A 43 -4.33 -5.85 8.87
N VAL A 44 -4.54 -5.22 10.01
CA VAL A 44 -5.18 -3.90 10.08
C VAL A 44 -4.35 -2.84 9.36
N ARG A 45 -3.02 -2.86 9.52
CA ARG A 45 -2.12 -1.94 8.80
C ARG A 45 -2.24 -2.10 7.29
N GLU A 46 -2.31 -3.34 6.81
CA GLU A 46 -2.39 -3.67 5.39
C GLU A 46 -3.72 -3.26 4.77
N ILE A 47 -4.84 -3.49 5.46
CA ILE A 47 -6.17 -3.00 5.05
C ILE A 47 -6.14 -1.48 4.88
N ARG A 48 -5.70 -0.75 5.93
CA ARG A 48 -5.63 0.70 5.90
C ARG A 48 -4.69 1.23 4.81
N ARG A 49 -3.60 0.51 4.51
CA ARG A 49 -2.69 0.85 3.40
C ARG A 49 -3.41 0.77 2.05
N LYS A 50 -4.08 -0.35 1.78
CA LYS A 50 -4.83 -0.57 0.53
C LYS A 50 -5.95 0.45 0.34
N GLU A 51 -6.68 0.76 1.41
CA GLU A 51 -7.73 1.79 1.38
C GLU A 51 -7.18 3.18 1.02
N ARG A 52 -6.07 3.59 1.65
CA ARG A 52 -5.42 4.87 1.31
C ARG A 52 -4.93 4.91 -0.14
N GLU A 53 -4.37 3.82 -0.64
CA GLU A 53 -3.90 3.73 -2.02
C GLU A 53 -5.06 3.83 -3.02
N ALA A 54 -6.20 3.21 -2.72
CA ALA A 54 -7.41 3.33 -3.53
C ALA A 54 -7.91 4.77 -3.60
N VAL A 55 -7.96 5.47 -2.46
CA VAL A 55 -8.36 6.90 -2.40
C VAL A 55 -7.39 7.77 -3.22
N MET A 56 -6.08 7.61 -3.02
CA MET A 56 -5.05 8.37 -3.75
C MET A 56 -5.08 8.11 -5.26
N ALA A 57 -5.38 6.87 -5.68
CA ALA A 57 -5.54 6.52 -7.09
C ALA A 57 -6.76 7.22 -7.72
N MET A 58 -7.88 7.29 -6.98
CA MET A 58 -9.07 8.02 -7.41
C MET A 58 -8.80 9.53 -7.56
N GLU A 59 -8.11 10.15 -6.59
CA GLU A 59 -7.74 11.58 -6.65
C GLU A 59 -6.81 11.91 -7.82
N LYS A 60 -5.84 11.05 -8.13
CA LYS A 60 -4.96 11.23 -9.29
C LYS A 60 -5.74 11.21 -10.61
N ARG A 61 -6.80 10.41 -10.68
CA ARG A 61 -7.67 10.31 -11.86
C ARG A 61 -8.63 11.49 -12.00
N SER A 62 -9.06 12.09 -10.89
CA SER A 62 -10.00 13.22 -10.89
C SER A 62 -9.35 14.58 -11.12
N LYS A 63 -8.03 14.75 -10.94
CA LYS A 63 -7.33 16.01 -11.24
C LYS A 63 -7.35 16.32 -12.74
N PRO A 64 -8.01 17.42 -13.19
CA PRO A 64 -8.11 17.73 -14.60
C PRO A 64 -6.73 18.10 -15.18
N LYS A 65 -6.35 17.43 -16.29
CA LYS A 65 -5.10 17.68 -17.03
C LYS A 65 -4.92 19.16 -17.43
N SER A 66 -5.98 19.97 -17.39
CA SER A 66 -5.98 21.41 -17.70
C SER A 66 -5.06 22.24 -16.80
N SER A 67 -4.75 21.82 -15.57
CA SER A 67 -3.85 22.54 -14.65
C SER A 67 -2.41 22.63 -15.19
N VAL A 68 -1.92 21.56 -15.82
CA VAL A 68 -0.57 21.51 -16.40
C VAL A 68 -0.49 22.36 -17.68
N TRP A 69 -1.50 22.29 -18.54
CA TRP A 69 -1.58 23.09 -19.76
C TRP A 69 -1.78 24.60 -19.48
N LYS A 70 -2.45 24.97 -18.37
CA LYS A 70 -2.56 26.36 -17.92
C LYS A 70 -1.21 26.93 -17.47
N ARG A 71 -0.37 26.13 -16.79
CA ARG A 71 0.98 26.54 -16.38
C ARG A 71 1.94 26.63 -17.56
N LEU A 72 1.85 25.71 -18.52
CA LEU A 72 2.72 25.70 -19.70
C LEU A 72 2.41 26.84 -20.70
N LYS A 73 1.13 27.27 -20.80
CA LYS A 73 0.74 28.43 -21.62
C LYS A 73 0.91 29.78 -20.91
N SER A 74 1.55 29.80 -19.74
CA SER A 74 1.72 31.01 -18.92
C SER A 74 2.85 31.98 -19.31
N PRO A 75 3.74 31.79 -20.31
CA PRO A 75 4.74 32.82 -20.58
C PRO A 75 4.19 34.00 -21.40
N PHE A 76 3.00 33.89 -22.00
CA PHE A 76 2.48 34.90 -22.93
C PHE A 76 1.34 35.79 -22.40
N ARG A 77 0.96 35.66 -21.12
CA ARG A 77 -0.21 36.37 -20.55
C ARG A 77 0.14 37.58 -19.67
N ARG A 78 1.28 38.22 -19.93
CA ARG A 78 1.72 39.48 -19.30
C ARG A 78 2.21 40.51 -20.34
N LYS A 79 1.33 41.04 -21.20
CA LYS A 79 1.42 42.43 -21.73
C LYS A 79 0.19 42.82 -22.56
N LYS A 80 -0.84 43.30 -21.87
CA LYS A 80 -1.93 44.14 -22.36
C LYS A 80 -2.53 44.64 -21.05
N ASP A 81 -2.19 45.83 -20.57
CA ASP A 81 -2.61 47.17 -21.03
C ASP A 81 -1.45 48.17 -20.71
N SER A 82 -1.34 49.42 -21.17
CA SER A 82 -2.25 50.43 -21.70
C SER A 82 -1.39 51.47 -22.44
N VAL A 83 -1.83 51.92 -23.61
CA VAL A 83 -1.35 53.16 -24.23
C VAL A 83 -2.15 54.31 -23.60
N THR A 84 -1.45 55.23 -22.95
CA THR A 84 -1.73 56.68 -22.91
C THR A 84 -0.58 57.39 -22.21
#